data_AF-A0A7V4PDP2-F1
#
_entry.id   AF-A0A7V4PDP2-F1
#
_cell.length_a   1.000
_cell.length_b   1.000
_cell.length_c   1.000
_cell.angle_alpha   90.00
_cell.angle_beta   90.00
_cell.angle_gamma   90.00
#
_symmetry.space_group_name_H-M   'P 1'
#
loop_
_entity.id
_entity.type
_entity.pdbx_description
1 polymer ?
#
loop_
_entity_poly.entity_id
_entity_poly.type
_entity_poly.pdbx_seq_one_letter_code
_entity_poly.pdbx_strand_id
1 'polypeptide(L)'
;MGGTIAIPEIVSLAAMKAYALGRRAKWKDYVDLYFIIKELGSIRLIIGKSKEIFGVEFNEKNFRSQLSYFEDIDYSEKVIFSSGFEISDEEIKKRLLEFSLEK
;
A
#
# COMPACT_ATOMS: atom_id res chain seq x y z
N MET A 1 -1.51 -25.82 25.85
CA MET A 1 -0.56 -25.41 24.79
C MET A 1 -0.92 -23.99 24.40
N GLY A 2 -0.09 -23.00 24.77
CA GLY A 2 -0.28 -21.63 24.32
C GLY A 2 0.19 -21.53 22.87
N GLY A 3 -0.70 -21.20 21.94
CA GLY A 3 -0.33 -21.00 20.55
C GLY A 3 0.43 -19.70 20.37
N THR A 4 1.65 -19.75 19.84
CA THR A 4 2.36 -18.56 19.38
C THR A 4 1.86 -18.23 17.98
N ILE A 5 1.28 -17.04 17.79
CA ILE A 5 0.90 -16.54 16.47
C ILE A 5 2.13 -15.85 15.88
N ALA A 6 2.68 -16.39 14.80
CA ALA A 6 3.69 -15.72 14.01
C ALA A 6 3.03 -14.59 13.21
N ILE A 7 3.35 -13.34 13.55
CA ILE A 7 2.85 -12.15 12.84
C ILE A 7 3.94 -11.71 11.86
N PRO A 8 3.61 -11.54 10.56
CA PRO A 8 4.55 -10.99 9.60
C PRO A 8 4.99 -9.57 10.01
N GLU A 9 6.25 -9.24 9.75
CA GLU A 9 6.70 -7.85 9.87
C GLU A 9 5.86 -6.93 8.98
N ILE A 10 5.67 -5.68 9.42
CA ILE A 10 4.86 -4.68 8.72
C ILE A 10 5.27 -4.51 7.25
N VAL A 11 6.56 -4.63 6.93
CA VAL A 11 7.09 -4.55 5.56
C VAL A 11 6.62 -5.74 4.70
N SER A 12 6.49 -6.92 5.30
CA SER A 12 5.98 -8.11 4.61
C SER A 12 4.49 -7.96 4.31
N LEU A 13 3.71 -7.42 5.25
CA LEU A 13 2.31 -7.10 5.01
C LEU A 13 2.15 -6.04 3.89
N ALA A 14 3.01 -5.02 3.91
CA ALA A 14 3.07 -3.99 2.88
C ALA A 14 3.32 -4.59 1.50
N ALA A 15 4.28 -5.52 1.41
CA ALA A 15 4.62 -6.21 0.16
C ALA A 15 3.44 -7.03 -0.37
N MET A 16 2.71 -7.74 0.50
CA MET A 16 1.51 -8.48 0.11
C MET A 16 0.41 -7.54 -0.44
N LYS A 17 0.20 -6.38 0.18
CA LYS A 17 -0.73 -5.35 -0.31
C LYS A 17 -0.28 -4.77 -1.64
N ALA A 18 1.01 -4.43 -1.78
CA ALA A 18 1.58 -3.91 -3.02
C ALA A 18 1.41 -4.88 -4.19
N TYR A 19 1.61 -6.18 -3.95
CA TYR A 19 1.39 -7.22 -4.95
C TYR A 19 -0.09 -7.40 -5.32
N ALA A 20 -1.00 -7.25 -4.36
CA ALA A 20 -2.43 -7.42 -4.57
C ALA A 20 -3.14 -6.19 -5.17
N LEU A 21 -2.55 -4.99 -5.06
CA LEU A 21 -3.15 -3.71 -5.46
C LEU A 21 -3.74 -3.76 -6.89
N GLY A 22 -2.97 -4.31 -7.84
CA GLY A 22 -3.38 -4.44 -9.24
C GLY A 22 -4.49 -5.46 -9.54
N ARG A 23 -4.88 -6.27 -8.55
CA ARG A 23 -5.95 -7.28 -8.69
C ARG A 23 -7.26 -6.81 -8.04
N ARG A 24 -7.19 -5.80 -7.18
CA ARG A 24 -8.31 -5.30 -6.38
C ARG A 24 -8.12 -3.80 -6.13
N ALA A 25 -8.67 -2.97 -7.02
CA ALA A 25 -8.60 -1.53 -6.91
C ALA A 25 -9.73 -0.98 -6.01
N LYS A 26 -9.68 -1.24 -4.69
CA LYS A 26 -10.58 -0.59 -3.73
C LYS A 26 -9.86 0.57 -3.05
N TRP A 27 -10.55 1.68 -2.83
CA TRP A 27 -9.94 2.88 -2.24
C TRP A 27 -9.23 2.60 -0.90
N LYS A 28 -9.81 1.73 -0.08
CA LYS A 28 -9.27 1.34 1.23
C LYS A 28 -7.89 0.69 1.16
N ASP A 29 -7.63 -0.08 0.10
CA ASP A 29 -6.31 -0.71 -0.10
C ASP A 29 -5.23 0.36 -0.39
N TYR A 30 -5.60 1.46 -1.04
CA TYR A 30 -4.73 2.63 -1.25
C TYR A 30 -4.51 3.42 0.04
N VAL A 31 -5.57 3.63 0.84
CA VAL A 31 -5.45 4.27 2.15
C VAL A 31 -4.54 3.47 3.09
N ASP A 32 -4.69 2.15 3.12
CA ASP A 32 -3.81 1.28 3.90
C ASP A 32 -2.35 1.43 3.48
N LEU A 33 -2.09 1.39 2.16
CA LEU A 33 -0.74 1.59 1.63
C LEU A 33 -0.18 2.98 1.98
N TYR A 34 -0.99 4.03 1.95
CA TYR A 34 -0.57 5.37 2.38
C TYR A 34 -0.04 5.36 3.81
N PHE A 35 -0.80 4.81 4.76
CA PHE A 35 -0.35 4.77 6.17
C PHE A 35 0.87 3.90 6.36
N ILE A 36 0.94 2.75 5.67
CA ILE A 36 2.09 1.86 5.76
C ILE A 36 3.35 2.53 5.18
N ILE A 37 3.27 3.17 4.01
CA ILE A 37 4.43 3.87 3.41
C ILE A 37 4.83 5.05 4.30
N LYS A 38 3.87 5.79 4.86
CA LYS A 38 4.13 6.89 5.80
C LYS A 38 4.89 6.41 7.04
N GLU A 39 4.50 5.28 7.62
CA GLU A 39 5.16 4.68 8.78
C GLU A 39 6.57 4.18 8.44
N LEU A 40 6.73 3.55 7.26
CA LEU A 40 8.01 3.04 6.79
C LEU A 40 8.96 4.14 6.28
N GLY A 41 8.43 5.32 5.96
CA GLY A 41 9.17 6.47 5.45
C GLY A 41 9.70 6.35 4.02
N SER A 42 9.56 5.19 3.37
CA SER A 42 10.01 4.98 1.99
C SER A 42 9.31 3.82 1.30
N ILE A 43 8.92 4.02 0.04
CA ILE A 43 8.37 2.96 -0.81
C ILE A 43 9.42 1.89 -1.17
N ARG A 44 10.72 2.21 -1.08
CA ARG A 44 11.81 1.29 -1.45
C ARG A 44 11.85 0.04 -0.56
N LEU A 45 11.50 0.17 0.72
CA LEU A 45 11.41 -0.96 1.64
C LEU A 45 10.34 -1.97 1.18
N ILE A 46 9.19 -1.47 0.75
CA ILE A 46 8.08 -2.29 0.24
C ILE A 46 8.48 -2.95 -1.08
N ILE A 47 9.09 -2.20 -1.99
CA ILE A 47 9.56 -2.72 -3.30
C ILE A 47 10.61 -3.82 -3.10
N GLY A 48 11.60 -3.59 -2.24
CA GLY A 48 12.63 -4.57 -1.92
C GLY A 48 12.03 -5.85 -1.36
N LYS A 49 11.13 -5.71 -0.37
CA LYS A 49 10.46 -6.87 0.24
C LYS A 49 9.51 -7.59 -0.73
N SER A 50 8.84 -6.87 -1.62
CA SER A 50 7.99 -7.45 -2.66
C SER A 50 8.80 -8.26 -3.66
N LYS A 51 9.97 -7.76 -4.08
CA LYS A 51 10.89 -8.51 -4.94
C LYS A 51 11.46 -9.74 -4.22
N GLU A 52 11.74 -9.65 -2.92
CA GLU A 52 12.19 -10.79 -2.12
C GLU A 52 11.11 -11.90 -2.05
N ILE A 53 9.86 -11.53 -1.81
CA ILE A 53 8.75 -12.49 -1.61
C ILE A 53 8.23 -13.06 -2.94
N PHE A 54 8.03 -12.21 -3.94
CA PHE A 54 7.34 -12.56 -5.19
C PHE A 54 8.27 -12.68 -6.40
N GLY A 55 9.54 -12.27 -6.27
CA GLY A 55 10.53 -12.38 -7.32
C GLY A 55 10.08 -11.72 -8.63
N VAL A 56 10.06 -12.52 -9.70
CA VAL A 56 9.70 -12.09 -11.06
C VAL A 56 8.23 -11.72 -11.22
N GLU A 57 7.36 -12.20 -10.33
CA GLU A 57 5.93 -11.92 -10.37
C GLU A 57 5.61 -10.49 -9.93
N PHE A 58 6.54 -9.83 -9.22
CA PHE A 58 6.38 -8.44 -8.82
C PHE A 58 7.06 -7.48 -9.81
N ASN A 59 6.25 -6.65 -10.45
CA ASN A 59 6.73 -5.61 -11.35
C ASN A 59 6.66 -4.23 -10.67
N GLU A 60 7.82 -3.69 -10.32
CA GLU A 60 7.93 -2.38 -9.67
C GLU A 60 7.30 -1.24 -10.48
N LYS A 61 7.51 -1.23 -11.81
CA LYS A 61 6.95 -0.17 -12.68
C LYS A 61 5.43 -0.20 -12.65
N ASN A 62 4.85 -1.40 -12.69
CA ASN A 62 3.41 -1.59 -12.61
C ASN A 62 2.88 -1.13 -11.24
N PHE A 63 3.52 -1.55 -10.14
CA PHE A 63 3.14 -1.11 -8.80
C PHE A 63 3.15 0.42 -8.66
N ARG A 64 4.21 1.09 -9.12
CA ARG A 64 4.29 2.56 -9.10
C ARG A 64 3.18 3.20 -9.94
N SER A 65 2.92 2.68 -11.13
CA SER A 65 1.85 3.19 -11.99
C SER A 65 0.48 3.04 -11.32
N GLN A 66 0.21 1.89 -10.70
CA GLN A 66 -1.04 1.63 -9.98
C GLN A 66 -1.21 2.58 -8.81
N LEU A 67 -0.14 2.89 -8.07
CA LEU A 67 -0.16 3.79 -6.92
C LEU A 67 -0.53 5.24 -7.30
N SER A 68 -0.26 5.64 -8.55
CA SER A 68 -0.60 6.97 -9.09
C SER A 68 -1.87 7.03 -9.94
N TYR A 69 -2.55 5.89 -10.16
CA TYR A 69 -3.74 5.82 -11.02
C TYR A 69 -5.00 5.66 -10.17
N PHE A 70 -5.89 6.64 -10.23
CA PHE A 70 -7.06 6.73 -9.34
C PHE A 70 -8.42 6.72 -10.05
N GLU A 71 -8.45 6.62 -11.38
CA GLU A 71 -9.67 6.73 -12.19
C GLU A 71 -10.56 5.48 -12.06
N ASP A 72 -9.96 4.27 -12.08
CA ASP A 72 -10.69 3.00 -12.00
C ASP A 72 -10.72 2.39 -10.58
N ILE A 73 -10.78 3.25 -9.56
CA ILE A 73 -10.88 2.80 -8.16
C ILE A 73 -12.35 2.70 -7.73
N ASP A 74 -12.67 1.61 -7.03
CA ASP A 74 -13.96 1.45 -6.34
C ASP A 74 -13.95 2.21 -5.00
N TYR A 75 -14.76 3.28 -4.93
CA TYR A 75 -15.01 4.11 -3.75
C TYR A 75 -16.34 3.78 -3.04
N SER A 76 -17.04 2.72 -3.46
CA SER A 76 -18.36 2.36 -2.90
C SER A 76 -18.33 2.13 -1.40
N GLU A 77 -17.19 1.66 -0.87
CA GLU A 77 -16.99 1.40 0.53
C GLU A 77 -16.28 2.57 1.22
N LYS A 78 -16.96 3.18 2.19
CA LYS A 78 -16.40 4.31 2.95
C LYS A 78 -15.22 3.88 3.81
N VAL A 79 -14.19 4.72 3.84
CA VAL A 79 -13.08 4.57 4.78
C VAL A 79 -13.52 5.13 6.13
N ILE A 80 -13.41 4.31 7.16
CA ILE A 80 -13.67 4.71 8.54
C ILE A 80 -12.32 4.86 9.23
N PHE A 81 -11.97 6.08 9.60
CA PHE A 81 -10.73 6.38 10.30
C PHE A 81 -10.91 6.25 11.80
N SER A 82 -9.82 5.91 12.49
CA SER A 82 -9.72 6.09 13.94
C SER A 82 -9.54 7.57 14.27
N SER A 83 -9.96 7.98 15.45
CA SER A 83 -9.83 9.38 15.88
C SER A 83 -8.37 9.84 15.85
N GLY A 84 -8.11 10.99 15.23
CA GLY A 84 -6.77 11.57 15.04
C GLY A 84 -6.04 11.12 13.77
N PHE A 85 -6.65 10.25 12.96
CA PHE A 85 -6.12 9.77 11.68
C PHE A 85 -6.90 10.26 10.47
N GLU A 86 -7.87 11.15 10.69
CA GLU A 86 -8.69 11.73 9.64
C GLU A 86 -7.82 12.52 8.66
N ILE A 87 -7.93 12.18 7.39
CA ILE A 87 -7.20 12.82 6.30
C ILE A 87 -8.08 12.80 5.06
N SER A 88 -7.99 13.85 4.23
CA SER A 88 -8.80 13.93 3.03
C SER A 88 -8.27 13.00 1.94
N ASP A 89 -9.17 12.53 1.08
CA ASP A 89 -8.80 11.67 -0.04
C ASP A 89 -7.82 12.38 -1.00
N GLU A 90 -7.95 13.70 -1.17
CA GLU A 90 -7.04 14.51 -1.98
C GLU A 90 -5.61 14.49 -1.45
N GLU A 91 -5.44 14.61 -0.12
CA GLU A 91 -4.11 14.56 0.49
C GLU A 91 -3.52 13.16 0.38
N ILE A 92 -4.32 12.10 0.59
CA ILE A 92 -3.87 10.71 0.36
C ILE A 92 -3.40 10.56 -1.09
N LYS A 93 -4.22 10.93 -2.08
CA LYS A 93 -3.88 10.82 -3.51
C LYS A 93 -2.59 11.55 -3.86
N LYS A 94 -2.42 12.78 -3.35
CA LYS A 94 -1.21 13.59 -3.55
C LYS A 94 0.02 12.87 -2.98
N ARG A 95 -0.07 12.35 -1.75
CA ARG A 95 1.05 11.66 -1.10
C ARG A 95 1.40 10.34 -1.79
N LEU A 96 0.39 9.59 -2.24
CA LEU A 96 0.60 8.37 -3.04
C LEU A 96 1.29 8.65 -4.38
N LEU A 97 0.93 9.76 -5.03
CA LEU A 97 1.63 10.23 -6.23
C LEU A 97 3.09 10.62 -5.94
N GLU A 98 3.35 11.31 -4.83
CA GLU A 98 4.72 11.63 -4.42
C GLU A 98 5.55 10.35 -4.17
N PHE A 99 4.97 9.36 -3.49
CA PHE A 99 5.63 8.07 -3.25
C PHE A 99 5.89 7.30 -4.55
N SER A 100 4.99 7.35 -5.54
CA SER A 100 5.20 6.64 -6.80
C SER A 100 6.40 7.19 -7.59
N LEU A 101 6.76 8.45 -7.38
CA LEU A 101 7.89 9.16 -8.00
C LEU A 101 9.19 9.08 -7.18
N GLU A 102 9.16 8.52 -5.97
CA GLU A 102 10.34 8.38 -5.11
C GLU A 102 11.42 7.52 -5.78
N LYS A 103 12.63 8.06 -5.92
CA LYS A 103 13.77 7.38 -6.56
C LYS A 103 14.45 6.36 -5.64
#